data_AF-A0A5P9I4R6-F1
#
_entry.id   AF-A0A5P9I4R6-F1
#
_cell.length_a   1.000
_cell.length_b   1.000
_cell.length_c   1.000
_cell.angle_alpha   90.00
_cell.angle_beta   90.00
_cell.angle_gamma   90.00
#
_symmetry.space_group_name_H-M   'P 1'
#
loop_
_entity.id
_entity.type
_entity.pdbx_description
1 polymer ?
#
loop_
_entity_poly.entity_id
_entity_poly.type
_entity_poly.pdbx_seq_one_letter_code
_entity_poly.pdbx_strand_id
1 'polypeptide(L)'
;MDYPPWLPKPEYSRRGMLLALARCIYENWYRPEMHAEKGEILTFDNLCSGSLERVASVLQQTGFTSYIDHIGRRSVFNVGPDQFSELADAAQDAAISDNEIEETVVKLAEANYKTNLEIEKLAEMIASRS
;
A
#
# COMPACT_ATOMS: atom_id res chain seq x y z
N MET A 1 -7.90 4.08 22.51
CA MET A 1 -8.91 3.16 21.95
C MET A 1 -8.22 1.84 21.68
N ASP A 2 -8.79 0.73 22.12
CA ASP A 2 -8.27 -0.61 21.85
C ASP A 2 -8.47 -0.98 20.38
N TYR A 3 -7.52 -1.73 19.80
CA TYR A 3 -7.59 -2.17 18.40
C TYR A 3 -8.69 -3.22 18.21
N PRO A 4 -9.59 -3.08 17.22
CA PRO A 4 -10.68 -4.03 17.01
C PRO A 4 -10.19 -5.46 16.71
N PRO A 5 -10.75 -6.51 17.34
CA PRO A 5 -10.26 -7.89 17.18
C PRO A 5 -10.58 -8.51 15.81
N TRP A 6 -11.48 -7.90 15.02
CA TRP A 6 -11.83 -8.37 13.67
C TRP A 6 -10.99 -7.73 12.56
N LEU A 7 -10.16 -6.74 12.89
CA LEU A 7 -9.21 -6.17 11.94
C LEU A 7 -7.88 -6.95 12.00
N PRO A 8 -7.14 -7.02 10.88
CA PRO A 8 -5.79 -7.58 10.90
C PRO A 8 -4.93 -6.84 11.92
N LYS A 9 -4.28 -7.56 12.83
CA LYS A 9 -3.45 -6.91 13.86
C LYS A 9 -2.30 -6.15 13.18
N PRO A 10 -2.03 -4.89 13.58
CA PRO A 10 -0.88 -4.15 13.10
C PRO A 10 0.38 -4.92 13.46
N GLU A 11 1.13 -5.34 12.44
CA GLU A 11 2.35 -6.12 12.60
C GLU A 11 3.54 -5.26 12.16
N TYR A 12 4.35 -4.83 13.13
CA TYR A 12 5.57 -4.07 12.86
C TYR A 12 6.69 -5.03 12.43
N SER A 13 6.55 -5.49 11.20
CA SER A 13 7.54 -6.25 10.43
C SER A 13 7.49 -5.76 8.98
N ARG A 14 8.55 -5.97 8.21
CA ARG A 14 8.56 -5.66 6.76
C ARG A 14 7.31 -6.21 6.07
N ARG A 15 7.03 -7.49 6.33
CA ARG A 15 5.84 -8.20 5.83
C ARG A 15 4.54 -7.51 6.23
N GLY A 16 4.38 -7.21 7.52
CA GLY A 16 3.17 -6.58 8.05
C GLY A 16 2.90 -5.20 7.48
N MET A 17 3.95 -4.38 7.32
CA MET A 17 3.84 -3.06 6.72
C MET A 17 3.44 -3.10 5.25
N LEU A 18 4.03 -4.02 4.46
CA LEU A 18 3.65 -4.20 3.05
C LEU A 18 2.19 -4.64 2.91
N LEU A 19 1.73 -5.55 3.77
CA LEU A 19 0.33 -5.98 3.80
C LEU A 19 -0.63 -4.83 4.12
N ALA A 20 -0.30 -4.04 5.13
CA ALA A 20 -1.12 -2.91 5.53
C ALA A 20 -1.23 -1.86 4.40
N LEU A 21 -0.12 -1.56 3.72
CA LEU A 21 -0.11 -0.66 2.57
C LEU A 21 -0.99 -1.19 1.43
N ALA A 22 -0.81 -2.46 1.04
CA ALA A 22 -1.58 -3.08 -0.03
C ALA A 22 -3.09 -3.08 0.27
N ARG A 23 -3.49 -3.49 1.48
CA ARG A 23 -4.90 -3.49 1.92
C ARG A 23 -5.49 -2.08 1.95
N CYS A 24 -4.75 -1.12 2.52
CA CYS A 24 -5.21 0.26 2.61
C CYS A 24 -5.50 0.84 1.22
N ILE A 25 -4.62 0.63 0.24
CA ILE A 25 -4.85 1.07 -1.14
C ILE A 25 -6.00 0.32 -1.80
N TYR A 26 -6.05 -1.01 -1.65
CA TYR A 26 -7.11 -1.83 -2.22
C TYR A 26 -8.51 -1.39 -1.76
N GLU A 27 -8.67 -1.16 -0.45
CA GLU A 27 -9.95 -0.76 0.15
C GLU A 27 -10.33 0.70 -0.21
N ASN A 28 -9.39 1.62 -0.04
CA ASN A 28 -9.71 3.05 -0.01
C ASN A 28 -9.50 3.77 -1.34
N TRP A 29 -8.66 3.24 -2.22
CA TRP A 29 -8.17 3.96 -3.40
C TRP A 29 -8.38 3.20 -4.71
N TYR A 30 -8.58 1.89 -4.67
CA TYR A 30 -8.80 1.09 -5.87
C TYR A 30 -10.23 1.26 -6.39
N ARG A 31 -10.38 1.81 -7.60
CA ARG A 31 -11.68 2.17 -8.18
C ARG A 31 -11.77 1.74 -9.65
N PRO A 32 -12.98 1.46 -10.16
CA PRO A 32 -13.18 1.20 -11.58
C PRO A 32 -12.83 2.45 -12.40
N GLU A 33 -12.13 2.23 -13.51
CA GLU A 33 -11.82 3.22 -14.53
C GLU A 33 -12.01 2.60 -15.91
N MET A 34 -12.51 3.39 -16.85
CA MET A 34 -12.64 2.97 -18.25
C MET A 34 -11.31 3.13 -18.98
N HIS A 35 -10.68 2.01 -19.33
CA HIS A 35 -9.47 1.98 -20.15
C HIS A 35 -9.83 1.81 -21.63
N ALA A 36 -9.22 2.62 -22.50
CA ALA A 36 -9.56 2.70 -23.93
C ALA A 36 -9.53 1.33 -24.65
N GLU A 37 -8.58 0.47 -24.31
CA GLU A 37 -8.40 -0.83 -24.97
C GLU A 37 -8.96 -2.03 -24.18
N LYS A 38 -9.08 -1.91 -22.86
CA LYS A 38 -9.34 -3.04 -21.95
C LYS A 38 -10.74 -3.00 -21.34
N GLY A 39 -11.50 -1.95 -21.60
CA GLY A 39 -12.79 -1.72 -20.95
C GLY A 39 -12.61 -1.29 -19.50
N GLU A 40 -13.58 -1.61 -18.65
CA GLU A 40 -13.52 -1.29 -17.23
C GLU A 40 -12.43 -2.10 -16.52
N ILE A 41 -11.48 -1.39 -15.91
CA ILE A 41 -10.41 -1.96 -15.10
C ILE A 41 -10.38 -1.31 -13.72
N LEU A 42 -10.07 -2.07 -12.68
CA LEU A 42 -9.80 -1.49 -11.38
C LEU A 42 -8.39 -0.92 -11.36
N THR A 43 -8.24 0.30 -10.86
CA THR A 43 -6.97 1.00 -10.84
C THR A 43 -6.84 1.88 -9.60
N PHE A 44 -5.60 2.15 -9.22
CA PHE A 44 -5.23 3.13 -8.22
C PHE A 44 -4.59 4.33 -8.93
N ASP A 45 -5.17 5.52 -8.75
CA ASP A 45 -4.58 6.80 -9.15
C ASP A 45 -3.79 7.38 -7.98
N ASN A 46 -2.47 7.52 -8.13
CA ASN A 46 -1.65 8.13 -7.09
C ASN A 46 -1.74 9.67 -7.05
N LEU A 47 -2.51 10.27 -7.97
CA LEU A 47 -2.79 11.70 -8.07
C LEU A 47 -1.54 12.59 -8.19
N CYS A 48 -0.38 12.02 -8.53
CA CYS A 48 0.91 12.72 -8.41
C CYS A 48 1.06 13.41 -7.04
N SER A 49 0.63 12.70 -5.99
CA SER A 49 0.77 13.14 -4.61
C SER A 49 1.95 12.43 -3.95
N GLY A 50 2.84 13.19 -3.32
CA GLY A 50 4.04 12.64 -2.71
C GLY A 50 3.83 11.42 -1.80
N SER A 51 2.73 11.36 -1.02
CA SER A 51 2.44 10.18 -0.18
C SER A 51 1.90 9.00 -0.99
N LEU A 52 0.96 9.22 -1.91
CA LEU A 52 0.37 8.15 -2.73
C LEU A 52 1.34 7.63 -3.80
N GLU A 53 2.19 8.49 -4.35
CA GLU A 53 3.27 8.13 -5.26
C GLU A 53 4.29 7.22 -4.57
N ARG A 54 4.67 7.54 -3.32
CA ARG A 54 5.53 6.67 -2.52
C ARG A 54 4.90 5.30 -2.34
N VAL A 55 3.63 5.24 -1.96
CA VAL A 55 2.92 3.96 -1.82
C VAL A 55 2.90 3.18 -3.14
N ALA A 56 2.60 3.84 -4.27
CA ALA A 56 2.62 3.21 -5.57
C ALA A 56 4.01 2.66 -5.91
N SER A 57 5.07 3.41 -5.62
CA SER A 57 6.47 2.98 -5.79
C SER A 57 6.82 1.76 -4.94
N VAL A 58 6.50 1.78 -3.64
CA VAL A 58 6.74 0.65 -2.74
C VAL A 58 6.01 -0.61 -3.22
N LEU A 59 4.72 -0.49 -3.54
CA LEU A 59 3.91 -1.62 -4.00
C LEU A 59 4.39 -2.15 -5.36
N GLN A 60 4.88 -1.28 -6.24
CA GLN A 60 5.43 -1.70 -7.53
C GLN A 60 6.77 -2.43 -7.37
N GLN A 61 7.69 -1.91 -6.55
CA GLN A 61 8.99 -2.53 -6.31
C GLN A 61 8.89 -3.88 -5.58
N THR A 62 7.80 -4.09 -4.84
CA THR A 62 7.51 -5.34 -4.12
C THR A 62 6.58 -6.28 -4.88
N GLY A 63 6.21 -5.93 -6.12
CA GLY A 63 5.44 -6.80 -7.02
C GLY A 63 3.95 -6.86 -6.74
N PHE A 64 3.41 -6.07 -5.81
CA PHE A 64 1.96 -5.97 -5.58
C PHE A 64 1.24 -5.32 -6.74
N THR A 65 1.85 -4.30 -7.34
CA THR A 65 1.23 -3.51 -8.42
C THR A 65 2.14 -3.37 -9.63
N SER A 66 1.52 -3.05 -10.77
CA SER A 66 2.21 -2.63 -11.98
C SER A 66 1.65 -1.31 -12.48
N TYR A 67 2.52 -0.43 -12.99
CA TYR A 67 2.09 0.78 -13.68
C TYR A 67 1.48 0.42 -15.04
N ILE A 68 0.38 1.08 -15.40
CA ILE A 68 -0.30 0.90 -16.70
C ILE A 68 -0.12 2.09 -17.64
N ASP A 69 0.53 3.15 -17.16
CA ASP A 69 0.92 4.30 -17.95
C ASP A 69 2.44 4.52 -17.89
N HIS A 70 2.96 5.33 -18.81
CA HIS A 70 4.39 5.62 -18.90
C HIS A 70 4.89 6.61 -17.85
N ILE A 71 3.99 7.28 -17.13
CA ILE A 71 4.32 8.32 -16.16
C ILE A 71 4.31 7.81 -14.71
N GLY A 72 3.90 6.55 -14.49
CA GLY A 72 3.81 5.91 -13.18
C GLY A 72 2.66 6.43 -12.31
N ARG A 73 1.60 7.00 -12.89
CA ARG A 73 0.48 7.58 -12.13
C ARG A 73 -0.59 6.54 -11.80
N ARG A 74 -0.91 5.68 -12.76
CA ARG A 74 -1.96 4.66 -12.64
C ARG A 74 -1.35 3.29 -12.42
N SER A 75 -1.83 2.61 -11.38
CA SER A 75 -1.41 1.27 -11.00
C SER A 75 -2.57 0.27 -11.02
N VAL A 76 -2.29 -0.97 -11.38
CA VAL A 76 -3.18 -2.13 -11.18
C VAL A 76 -2.55 -3.08 -10.17
N PHE A 77 -3.36 -3.79 -9.40
CA PHE A 77 -2.88 -4.92 -8.62
C PHE A 77 -2.58 -6.12 -9.52
N ASN A 78 -1.46 -6.77 -9.29
CA ASN A 78 -1.06 -7.98 -10.02
C ASN A 78 -1.83 -9.22 -9.55
N VAL A 79 -2.36 -9.18 -8.32
CA VAL A 79 -3.09 -10.27 -7.67
C VAL A 79 -4.24 -9.73 -6.80
N GLY A 80 -5.15 -10.62 -6.39
CA GLY A 80 -6.22 -10.30 -5.44
C GLY A 80 -5.75 -10.23 -3.97
N PRO A 81 -6.59 -9.68 -3.06
CA PRO A 81 -6.26 -9.55 -1.65
C PRO A 81 -6.04 -10.89 -0.92
N ASP A 82 -6.56 -11.99 -1.48
CA ASP A 82 -6.33 -13.37 -1.03
C ASP A 82 -4.88 -13.82 -1.20
N GLN A 83 -4.14 -13.23 -2.15
CA GLN A 83 -2.74 -13.55 -2.45
C GLN A 83 -1.74 -12.53 -1.89
N PHE A 84 -2.20 -11.48 -1.22
CA PHE A 84 -1.32 -10.44 -0.65
C PHE A 84 -0.32 -11.01 0.36
N SER A 85 -0.71 -12.01 1.14
CA SER A 85 0.20 -12.67 2.08
C SER A 85 1.40 -13.29 1.37
N GLU A 86 1.15 -14.06 0.31
CA GLU A 86 2.20 -14.76 -0.45
C GLU A 86 3.15 -13.76 -1.10
N LEU A 87 2.62 -12.65 -1.63
CA LEU A 87 3.47 -11.58 -2.16
C LEU A 87 4.28 -10.87 -1.08
N ALA A 88 3.72 -10.62 0.10
CA ALA A 88 4.46 -10.00 1.20
C ALA A 88 5.63 -10.90 1.69
N ASP A 89 5.43 -12.21 1.66
CA ASP A 89 6.45 -13.21 1.97
C ASP A 89 7.53 -13.26 0.88
N ALA A 90 7.15 -13.19 -0.40
CA ALA A 90 8.10 -13.12 -1.51
C ALA A 90 8.88 -11.79 -1.56
N ALA A 91 8.26 -10.69 -1.12
CA ALA A 91 8.85 -9.35 -1.12
C ALA A 91 9.89 -9.11 0.00
N GLN A 92 10.18 -10.11 0.83
CA GLN A 92 11.23 -10.02 1.84
C GLN A 92 12.61 -9.76 1.19
N ASP A 93 12.87 -10.34 0.02
CA ASP A 93 14.13 -10.19 -0.72
C ASP A 93 14.15 -8.97 -1.67
N ALA A 94 13.10 -8.14 -1.67
CA ALA A 94 13.04 -6.96 -2.51
C ALA A 94 14.13 -5.93 -2.14
N ALA A 95 14.70 -5.24 -3.12
CA ALA A 95 15.80 -4.29 -2.91
C ALA A 95 15.43 -3.01 -2.14
N ILE A 96 14.15 -2.83 -1.80
CA ILE A 96 13.66 -1.69 -1.01
C ILE A 96 14.08 -1.81 0.46
N SER A 97 14.47 -0.69 1.08
CA SER A 97 14.88 -0.67 2.49
C SER A 97 13.69 -0.67 3.46
N ASP A 98 13.86 -1.21 4.66
CA ASP A 98 12.82 -1.16 5.69
C ASP A 98 12.47 0.28 6.08
N ASN A 99 13.46 1.19 6.13
CA ASN A 99 13.24 2.61 6.40
C ASN A 99 12.34 3.27 5.34
N GLU A 100 12.49 2.90 4.07
CA GLU A 100 11.62 3.43 3.00
C GLU A 100 10.17 2.95 3.14
N ILE A 101 9.97 1.71 3.59
CA ILE A 101 8.64 1.16 3.88
C ILE A 101 8.03 1.89 5.09
N GLU A 102 8.79 2.06 6.17
CA GLU A 102 8.36 2.79 7.37
C GLU A 102 7.97 4.24 7.07
N GLU A 103 8.84 4.97 6.37
CA GLU A 103 8.55 6.34 5.92
C GLU A 103 7.27 6.39 5.09
N THR A 104 7.03 5.39 4.24
CA THR A 104 5.83 5.32 3.42
C THR A 104 4.57 5.11 4.27
N VAL A 105 4.62 4.23 5.28
CA VAL A 105 3.52 4.04 6.25
C VAL A 105 3.22 5.33 6.99
N VAL A 106 4.25 6.00 7.54
CA VAL A 106 4.10 7.25 8.29
C VAL A 106 3.54 8.35 7.41
N LYS A 107 4.10 8.56 6.21
CA LYS A 107 3.66 9.61 5.28
C LYS A 107 2.26 9.37 4.74
N LEU A 108 1.82 8.12 4.63
CA LEU A 108 0.45 7.80 4.28
C LEU A 108 -0.50 8.13 5.43
N ALA A 109 -0.15 7.78 6.67
CA ALA A 109 -0.94 8.07 7.87
C ALA A 109 -1.07 9.58 8.15
N GLU A 110 0.00 10.35 7.94
CA GLU A 110 0.02 11.81 8.10
C GLU A 110 -0.74 12.55 7.00
N ALA A 111 -0.93 11.92 5.84
CA ALA A 111 -1.60 12.57 4.74
C ALA A 111 -3.10 12.70 5.03
N ASN A 112 -3.72 13.78 4.54
CA ASN A 112 -5.17 14.00 4.65
C ASN A 112 -5.96 13.14 3.65
N TYR A 113 -5.59 11.87 3.56
CA TYR A 113 -6.09 10.86 2.64
C TYR A 113 -6.91 9.82 3.39
N LYS A 114 -7.74 9.08 2.65
CA LYS A 114 -8.43 7.91 3.19
C LYS A 114 -7.40 6.83 3.51
N THR A 115 -7.10 6.66 4.79
CA THR A 115 -6.31 5.54 5.32
C THR A 115 -7.21 4.60 6.12
N ASN A 116 -6.65 3.50 6.62
CA ASN A 116 -7.34 2.62 7.55
C ASN A 116 -6.62 2.60 8.91
N LEU A 117 -7.31 2.09 9.93
CA LEU A 117 -6.80 2.04 11.31
C LEU A 117 -5.51 1.21 11.44
N GLU A 118 -5.28 0.23 10.57
CA GLU A 118 -4.05 -0.57 10.53
C GLU A 118 -2.84 0.33 10.23
N ILE A 119 -2.92 1.20 9.21
CA ILE A 119 -1.88 2.17 8.86
C ILE A 119 -1.64 3.19 9.98
N GLU A 120 -2.71 3.75 10.56
CA GLU A 120 -2.59 4.71 11.67
C GLU A 120 -1.83 4.11 12.86
N LYS A 121 -2.15 2.85 13.21
CA LYS A 121 -1.52 2.16 14.33
C LYS A 121 -0.07 1.77 14.04
N LEU A 122 0.25 1.35 12.82
CA LEU A 122 1.64 1.11 12.44
C LEU A 122 2.46 2.40 12.52
N ALA A 123 1.91 3.54 12.08
CA ALA A 123 2.58 4.83 12.17
C ALA A 123 2.84 5.23 13.65
N GLU A 124 1.87 5.04 14.55
CA GLU A 124 2.08 5.22 16.00
C GLU A 124 3.20 4.33 16.55
N MET A 125 3.23 3.05 16.14
CA MET A 125 4.27 2.10 16.57
C MET A 125 5.66 2.52 16.09
N ILE A 126 5.79 2.96 14.83
CA ILE A 126 7.04 3.45 14.26
C ILE A 126 7.51 4.70 15.03
N ALA A 127 6.62 5.68 15.22
CA ALA A 127 6.94 6.93 15.91
C ALA A 127 7.38 6.72 17.37
N SER A 128 6.86 5.69 18.05
CA SER A 128 7.24 5.37 19.44
C SER A 128 8.67 4.80 19.61
N ARG A 129 9.34 4.46 18.50
CA ARG A 129 10.65 3.82 18.48
C ARG A 129 11.77 4.73 17.96
N SER A 130 11.41 5.83 17.30
CA SER A 130 12.31 6.89 16.80
C SER A 130 12.68 7.88 17.90
#